data_AF-A0A4Y8PFU1-F1
#
_entry.id   AF-A0A4Y8PFU1-F1
#
_cell.length_a   1.000
_cell.length_b   1.000
_cell.length_c   1.000
_cell.angle_alpha   90.00
_cell.angle_beta   90.00
_cell.angle_gamma   90.00
#
_symmetry.space_group_name_H-M   'P 1'
#
loop_
_entity.id
_entity.type
_entity.pdbx_description
1 polymer ?
#
loop_
_entity_poly.entity_id
_entity_poly.type
_entity_poly.pdbx_seq_one_letter_code
_entity_poly.pdbx_strand_id
1 'polypeptide(L)' 'MEENKKMECISTLLKNSTLYQEFLLEREEILKHKWIESEKKGYDIGFEKALLDWVINHRSKWLASRRKNVD' A
#
# COMPACT_ATOMS: atom_id res chain seq x y z
N MET A 1 11.61 30.55 -4.03
CA MET A 1 11.03 30.15 -5.34
C MET A 1 11.67 28.86 -5.86
N GLU A 2 13.01 28.74 -5.79
CA GLU A 2 13.76 27.52 -6.16
C GLU A 2 13.41 26.27 -5.33
N GLU A 3 13.20 26.41 -4.01
CA GLU A 3 12.82 25.30 -3.12
C GLU A 3 11.46 24.68 -3.49
N ASN A 4 10.46 25.50 -3.85
CA ASN A 4 9.16 25.01 -4.29
C ASN A 4 9.27 24.22 -5.60
N LYS A 5 10.13 24.68 -6.52
CA LYS A 5 10.40 23.98 -7.79
C LYS A 5 11.12 22.66 -7.56
N LYS A 6 12.06 22.62 -6.60
CA LYS A 6 12.76 21.39 -6.20
C LYS A 6 11.83 20.38 -5.52
N MET A 7 10.93 20.84 -4.65
CA MET A 7 9.89 20.04 -4.02
C MET A 7 8.94 19.41 -5.05
N GLU A 8 8.54 20.19 -6.06
CA GLU A 8 7.66 19.72 -7.14
C GLU A 8 8.34 18.64 -8.01
N CYS A 9 9.63 18.81 -8.32
CA CYS A 9 10.44 17.82 -9.04
C CYS A 9 10.55 16.50 -8.27
N ILE A 10 10.90 16.56 -6.98
CA ILE A 10 11.01 15.37 -6.12
C ILE A 10 9.66 14.64 -6.02
N SER A 11 8.57 15.40 -5.82
CA SER A 11 7.20 14.86 -5.79
C SER A 11 6.85 14.13 -7.10
N THR A 12 7.20 14.71 -8.24
CA THR A 12 6.94 14.12 -9.56
C THR A 12 7.78 12.86 -9.79
N LEU A 13 9.07 12.89 -9.44
CA LEU A 13 9.96 11.75 -9.56
C LEU A 13 9.50 10.56 -8.69
N LEU A 14 9.09 10.83 -7.45
CA LEU A 14 8.55 9.83 -6.54
C LEU A 14 7.24 9.24 -7.09
N LYS A 15 6.32 10.07 -7.59
CA LYS A 15 5.05 9.60 -8.17
C LYS A 15 5.26 8.70 -9.40
N ASN A 16 6.29 8.97 -10.19
CA ASN A 16 6.66 8.18 -11.36
C ASN A 16 7.53 6.96 -11.02
N SER A 17 7.97 6.83 -9.77
CA SER A 17 8.75 5.68 -9.33
C SER A 17 7.85 4.47 -9.17
N THR A 18 8.28 3.35 -9.73
CA THR A 18 7.66 2.03 -9.53
C THR A 18 7.54 1.72 -8.03
N LEU A 19 8.52 2.10 -7.21
CA LEU A 19 8.48 1.89 -5.76
C LEU A 19 7.26 2.56 -5.10
N TYR A 20 6.95 3.80 -5.46
CA TYR A 20 5.84 4.53 -4.87
C TYR A 20 4.50 4.00 -5.35
N GLN A 21 4.40 3.64 -6.63
CA GLN A 21 3.21 2.99 -7.17
C GLN A 21 2.94 1.66 -6.46
N GLU A 22 3.99 0.88 -6.23
CA GLU A 22 3.87 -0.40 -5.51
C GLU A 22 3.51 -0.24 -4.04
N PHE A 23 4.01 0.82 -3.40
CA PHE A 23 3.57 1.20 -2.06
C PHE A 23 2.08 1.58 -2.03
N LEU A 24 1.57 2.31 -3.03
CA LEU A 24 0.14 2.66 -3.11
C LEU A 24 -0.73 1.42 -3.27
N LEU A 25 -0.33 0.49 -4.13
CA LEU A 25 -1.04 -0.78 -4.32
C LEU A 25 -1.03 -1.63 -3.04
N GLU A 26 0.10 -1.70 -2.32
CA GLU A 26 0.19 -2.38 -1.03
C GLU A 26 -0.77 -1.76 -0.01
N ARG A 27 -0.81 -0.43 0.05
CA ARG A 27 -1.72 0.31 0.94
C ARG A 27 -3.19 0.03 0.61
N GLU A 28 -3.56 -0.05 -0.66
CA GLU A 28 -4.92 -0.38 -1.09
C GLU A 28 -5.34 -1.79 -0.65
N GLU A 29 -4.44 -2.77 -0.72
CA GLU A 29 -4.70 -4.12 -0.23
C GLU A 29 -4.89 -4.16 1.29
N ILE A 30 -4.11 -3.38 2.05
CA ILE A 30 -4.29 -3.24 3.51
C ILE A 30 -5.65 -2.61 3.82
N LEU A 31 -6.06 -1.57 3.10
CA LEU A 31 -7.36 -0.92 3.29
C LEU A 31 -8.52 -1.86 2.94
N LYS A 32 -8.39 -2.67 1.89
CA LYS A 32 -9.37 -3.69 1.52
C LYS A 32 -9.47 -4.78 2.60
N HIS A 33 -8.33 -5.25 3.11
CA HIS A 33 -8.31 -6.21 4.22
C HIS A 33 -8.96 -5.64 5.48
N LYS A 34 -8.64 -4.39 5.84
CA LYS A 34 -9.31 -3.66 6.93
C LYS A 34 -10.83 -3.69 6.77
N TRP A 35 -11.33 -3.32 5.59
CA TRP A 35 -12.76 -3.30 5.33
C TRP A 35 -13.39 -4.69 5.52
N ILE A 36 -12.84 -5.74 4.90
CA ILE A 36 -13.36 -7.11 5.00
C ILE A 36 -13.40 -7.60 6.46
N GLU A 37 -12.33 -7.37 7.23
CA GLU A 37 -12.26 -7.83 8.63
C GLU A 37 -13.16 -7.01 9.55
N SER A 38 -13.38 -5.73 9.26
CA SER A 38 -14.35 -4.90 9.96
C SER A 38 -15.78 -5.38 9.72
N GLU A 39 -16.14 -5.72 8.47
CA GLU A 39 -17.45 -6.29 8.12
C GLU A 39 -17.69 -7.60 8.88
N LYS A 40 -16.68 -8.48 8.96
CA LYS A 40 -16.80 -9.76 9.69
C LYS A 40 -17.03 -9.59 11.19
N LYS A 41 -16.49 -8.54 11.80
CA LYS A 41 -16.60 -8.29 13.25
C LYS A 41 -17.77 -7.38 13.62
N GLY A 42 -18.37 -6.71 12.66
CA GLY A 42 -19.44 -5.73 12.89
C GLY A 42 -18.96 -4.41 13.49
N TYR A 43 -17.66 -4.12 13.46
CA TYR A 43 -17.08 -2.83 13.90
C TYR A 43 -15.73 -2.59 13.21
N ASP A 44 -15.30 -1.32 13.15
CA ASP A 44 -14.01 -0.99 12.56
C ASP A 44 -12.84 -1.51 13.41
N ILE A 45 -12.03 -2.40 12.83
CA ILE A 45 -10.86 -2.96 13.52
C ILE A 45 -9.69 -1.99 13.66
N GLY A 46 -9.72 -0.88 12.93
CA GLY A 46 -8.66 0.12 12.89
C GLY A 46 -7.51 -0.25 11.95
N PHE A 47 -6.78 0.77 11.50
CA PHE A 47 -5.74 0.62 10.47
C PHE A 47 -4.53 -0.19 10.95
N GLU A 48 -4.01 0.10 12.16
CA GLU A 48 -2.82 -0.57 12.69
C GLU A 48 -3.03 -2.09 12.84
N LYS A 49 -4.20 -2.49 13.33
CA LYS A 49 -4.57 -3.91 13.47
C LYS A 49 -4.64 -4.61 12.12
N ALA A 50 -5.30 -3.98 11.14
CA ALA A 50 -5.38 -4.49 9.78
C ALA A 50 -4.01 -4.58 9.10
N LEU A 51 -3.16 -3.57 9.30
CA LEU A 51 -1.80 -3.53 8.78
C LEU A 51 -0.96 -4.69 9.31
N LEU A 52 -0.93 -4.88 10.64
CA LEU A 52 -0.15 -5.96 11.26
C LEU A 52 -0.62 -7.33 10.79
N ASP A 53 -1.94 -7.58 10.78
CA ASP A 53 -2.49 -8.84 10.30
C ASP A 53 -2.13 -9.09 8.83
N TRP A 54 -2.33 -8.08 7.98
CA TRP A 54 -2.04 -8.18 6.55
C TRP A 54 -0.55 -8.42 6.27
N VAL A 55 0.34 -7.73 6.98
CA VAL A 55 1.80 -7.91 6.86
C VAL A 55 2.20 -9.34 7.22
N ILE A 56 1.62 -9.91 8.28
CA ILE A 56 1.95 -11.25 8.77
C ILE A 56 1.36 -12.34 7.84
N ASN A 57 0.10 -12.20 7.43
CA ASN A 57 -0.67 -13.30 6.83
C ASN A 57 -0.77 -13.23 5.30
N HIS A 58 -0.64 -12.04 4.70
CA HIS A 58 -1.03 -11.80 3.30
C HIS A 58 0.12 -11.28 2.44
N ARG A 59 0.97 -10.40 2.98
CA ARG A 59 2.01 -9.68 2.23
C ARG A 59 2.92 -10.56 1.38
N SER A 60 3.44 -11.64 1.94
CA SER A 60 4.37 -12.53 1.23
C SER A 60 3.75 -13.17 -0.02
N LYS A 61 2.47 -13.55 0.05
CA LYS A 61 1.74 -14.12 -1.09
C LYS A 61 1.45 -13.06 -2.15
N TRP A 62 1.08 -11.86 -1.71
CA TRP A 62 0.85 -10.73 -2.61
C TRP A 62 2.12 -10.30 -3.35
N LEU A 63 3.27 -10.23 -2.67
CA LEU A 63 4.55 -9.97 -3.33
C LEU A 63 4.93 -11.07 -4.33
N ALA A 64 4.64 -12.34 -4.02
CA ALA A 64 4.90 -13.44 -4.93
C ALA A 64 4.00 -13.42 -6.18
N SER A 65 2.73 -13.02 -6.07
CA SER A 65 1.86 -12.90 -7.24
C SER A 65 2.30 -11.79 -8.18
N ARG A 66 2.81 -10.67 -7.66
CA ARG A 66 3.30 -9.58 -8.51
C ARG A 66 4.58 -9.93 -9.27
N ARG A 67 5.51 -10.68 -8.66
CA ARG A 67 6.73 -11.13 -9.36
C ARG A 67 6.42 -12.04 -10.55
N LYS A 68 5.33 -12.81 -10.49
CA LYS A 68 4.89 -13.69 -11.59
C LYS A 68 4.25 -12.96 -12.76
N ASN A 69 3.86 -11.69 -12.60
CA ASN A 69 3.27 -10.89 -13.67
C ASN A 69 4.32 -10.12 -14.49
N VAL A 70 5.61 -10.36 -14.26
CA VAL A 70 6.74 -9.69 -14.96
C VAL A 70 7.43 -10.63 -15.97
N ASP A 71 6.93 -11.86 -16.15
CA ASP A 71 7.38 -12.81 -17.17
C ASP A 71 6.50 -12.78 -18.43
#